data_AF-A0A5R8M5F9-F1
#
_entry.id   AF-A0A5R8M5F9-F1
#
_cell.length_a   1.000
_cell.length_b   1.000
_cell.length_c   1.000
_cell.angle_alpha   90.00
_cell.angle_beta   90.00
_cell.angle_gamma   90.00
#
_symmetry.space_group_name_H-M   'P 1'
#
loop_
_entity.id
_entity.type
_entity.pdbx_description
1 polymer ?
#
loop_
_entity_poly.entity_id
_entity_poly.type
_entity_poly.pdbx_seq_one_letter_code
_entity_poly.pdbx_strand_id
1 'polypeptide(L)'
;MPEIPEIDNCCDKEAFAFFGLTAYYAQVLEEAALNLAVVLRLPEVNLLSQELFLDLYDSLGRRTFGRLLKAAKSELSLSEEDADFLSKTLELRNMLVHRYFRERAEDLISEV
;
A
#
# COMPACT_ATOMS: atom_id res chain seq x y z
N MET A 1 -15.31 -3.50 5.60
CA MET A 1 -13.98 -3.14 6.15
C MET A 1 -13.91 -3.66 7.57
N PRO A 2 -12.84 -4.35 7.98
CA PRO A 2 -12.69 -4.76 9.38
C PRO A 2 -12.77 -3.54 10.30
N GLU A 3 -13.56 -3.66 11.35
CA GLU A 3 -13.74 -2.60 12.33
C GLU A 3 -12.40 -2.32 13.05
N ILE A 4 -12.13 -1.04 13.31
CA ILE A 4 -10.94 -0.66 14.09
C ILE A 4 -11.25 -1.00 15.55
N PRO A 5 -10.47 -1.89 16.20
CA PRO A 5 -10.71 -2.23 17.59
C PRO A 5 -10.53 -1.00 18.48
N GLU A 6 -11.27 -0.95 19.59
CA GLU A 6 -11.03 0.03 20.63
C GLU A 6 -9.70 -0.26 21.35
N ILE A 7 -9.02 0.79 21.79
CA ILE A 7 -7.79 0.64 22.58
C ILE A 7 -8.18 0.26 24.00
N ASP A 8 -7.78 -0.92 24.44
CA ASP A 8 -8.07 -1.45 25.78
C ASP A 8 -6.83 -1.45 26.69
N ASN A 9 -5.62 -1.20 26.15
CA ASN A 9 -4.33 -1.22 26.86
C ASN A 9 -4.12 -2.47 27.72
N CYS A 10 -4.76 -3.59 27.39
CA CYS A 10 -4.77 -4.76 28.27
C CYS A 10 -3.55 -5.67 28.09
N CYS A 11 -2.83 -5.56 26.96
CA CYS A 11 -1.70 -6.43 26.65
C CYS A 11 -0.74 -5.87 25.59
N ASP A 12 0.52 -6.30 25.67
CA ASP A 12 1.57 -5.99 24.68
C ASP A 12 1.22 -6.42 23.26
N LYS A 13 0.29 -7.38 23.11
CA LYS A 13 -0.18 -7.90 21.82
C LYS A 13 -1.02 -6.89 21.05
N GLU A 14 -1.58 -5.88 21.72
CA GLU A 14 -2.42 -4.85 21.12
C GLU A 14 -1.70 -4.11 20.00
N ALA A 15 -0.45 -3.68 20.23
CA ALA A 15 0.36 -3.02 19.21
C ALA A 15 0.55 -3.88 17.95
N PHE A 16 0.69 -5.20 18.10
CA PHE A 16 0.80 -6.13 16.98
C PHE A 16 -0.53 -6.31 16.24
N ALA A 17 -1.67 -6.26 16.94
CA ALA A 17 -3.00 -6.33 16.33
C ALA A 17 -3.30 -5.07 15.48
N PHE A 18 -3.04 -3.87 16.02
CA PHE A 18 -3.20 -2.61 15.28
C PHE A 18 -2.20 -2.50 14.12
N PHE A 19 -0.96 -2.95 14.31
CA PHE A 19 0.00 -3.06 13.22
C PHE A 19 -0.52 -3.98 12.11
N GLY A 20 -1.00 -5.18 12.47
CA GLY A 20 -1.54 -6.16 11.52
C GLY A 20 -2.72 -5.60 10.72
N LEU A 21 -3.65 -4.91 11.38
CA LEU A 21 -4.78 -4.25 10.73
C LEU A 21 -4.31 -3.14 9.77
N THR A 22 -3.35 -2.32 10.20
CA THR A 22 -2.79 -1.25 9.36
C THR A 22 -2.03 -1.82 8.16
N ALA A 23 -1.25 -2.89 8.37
CA ALA A 23 -0.53 -3.59 7.32
C ALA A 23 -1.48 -4.22 6.29
N TYR A 24 -2.59 -4.81 6.76
CA TYR A 24 -3.65 -5.30 5.89
C TYR A 24 -4.20 -4.19 4.99
N TYR A 25 -4.57 -3.04 5.56
CA TYR A 25 -5.08 -1.91 4.77
C TYR A 25 -4.04 -1.35 3.79
N ALA A 26 -2.77 -1.27 4.20
CA ALA A 26 -1.69 -0.86 3.33
C ALA A 26 -1.53 -1.82 2.13
N GLN A 27 -1.63 -3.14 2.35
CA GLN A 27 -1.56 -4.14 1.27
C GLN A 27 -2.77 -4.06 0.33
N VAL A 28 -3.98 -3.86 0.86
CA VAL A 28 -5.18 -3.66 0.03
C VAL A 28 -5.03 -2.40 -0.85
N LEU A 29 -4.45 -1.33 -0.32
CA LEU A 29 -4.14 -0.12 -1.09
C LEU A 29 -3.13 -0.39 -2.22
N GLU A 30 -2.11 -1.22 -1.97
CA GLU A 30 -1.15 -1.59 -3.01
C GLU A 30 -1.82 -2.33 -4.16
N GLU A 31 -2.73 -3.24 -3.84
CA GLU A 31 -3.52 -3.97 -4.84
C GLU A 31 -4.44 -3.04 -5.62
N ALA A 32 -5.06 -2.05 -4.96
CA ALA A 32 -5.85 -1.04 -5.63
C ALA A 32 -5.02 -0.19 -6.61
N ALA A 33 -3.78 0.16 -6.25
CA ALA A 33 -2.88 0.88 -7.15
C ALA A 33 -2.40 0.02 -8.33
N LEU A 34 -2.20 -1.28 -8.12
CA LEU A 34 -1.93 -2.23 -9.20
C LEU A 34 -3.09 -2.27 -10.18
N ASN A 35 -4.32 -2.44 -9.69
CA ASN A 35 -5.53 -2.44 -10.50
C ASN A 35 -5.66 -1.14 -11.32
N LEU A 36 -5.42 0.01 -10.70
CA LEU A 36 -5.44 1.29 -11.40
C LEU A 36 -4.37 1.35 -12.51
N ALA A 37 -3.14 0.91 -12.23
CA ALA A 37 -2.07 0.89 -13.21
C ALA A 37 -2.39 -0.04 -14.40
N VAL A 38 -3.00 -1.20 -14.15
CA VAL A 38 -3.47 -2.12 -15.18
C VAL A 38 -4.53 -1.44 -16.05
N VAL A 39 -5.54 -0.81 -15.43
CA VAL A 39 -6.63 -0.11 -16.14
C VAL A 39 -6.09 1.01 -17.04
N LEU A 40 -5.14 1.80 -16.55
CA LEU A 40 -4.52 2.88 -17.33
C LEU A 40 -3.69 2.37 -18.52
N ARG A 41 -3.20 1.14 -18.46
CA ARG A 41 -2.41 0.50 -19.52
C ARG A 41 -3.26 -0.25 -20.55
N LEU A 42 -4.53 -0.55 -20.24
CA LEU A 42 -5.43 -1.27 -21.16
C LEU A 42 -5.54 -0.61 -22.56
N PRO A 43 -5.54 0.72 -22.71
CA PRO A 43 -5.62 1.33 -24.04
C PRO A 43 -4.35 1.11 -24.90
N GLU A 44 -3.18 0.92 -24.27
CA GLU A 44 -1.91 0.68 -24.98
C GLU A 44 -1.77 -0.76 -25.45
N VAL A 45 -2.42 -1.68 -24.76
CA VAL A 45 -2.37 -3.11 -25.04
C VAL A 45 -3.69 -3.48 -25.69
N ASN A 46 -3.70 -3.81 -26.97
CA ASN A 46 -4.89 -4.33 -27.62
C ASN A 46 -5.21 -5.72 -27.02
N LEU A 47 -5.90 -5.73 -25.88
CA LEU A 47 -6.12 -6.90 -25.03
C LEU A 47 -7.15 -7.82 -25.67
N LEU A 48 -6.66 -8.61 -26.62
CA LEU A 48 -7.44 -9.58 -27.37
C LEU A 48 -7.59 -10.92 -26.62
N SER A 49 -6.92 -11.12 -25.49
CA SER A 49 -6.99 -12.37 -24.70
C SER A 49 -6.78 -12.18 -23.19
N GLN A 50 -7.35 -13.10 -22.41
CA GLN A 50 -7.16 -13.21 -20.96
C GLN A 50 -5.69 -13.43 -20.57
N GLU A 51 -4.93 -14.14 -21.41
CA GLU A 51 -3.50 -14.42 -21.21
C GLU A 51 -2.68 -13.12 -21.18
N LEU A 52 -2.91 -12.22 -22.16
CA LEU A 52 -2.24 -10.92 -22.19
C LEU A 52 -2.57 -10.04 -20.99
N PHE A 53 -3.80 -10.15 -20.47
CA PHE A 53 -4.19 -9.44 -19.24
C PHE A 53 -3.43 -9.98 -18.03
N LEU A 54 -3.36 -11.31 -17.87
CA LEU A 54 -2.64 -11.95 -16.76
C LEU A 54 -1.14 -11.62 -16.80
N ASP A 55 -0.53 -11.64 -17.98
CA ASP A 55 0.86 -11.24 -18.16
C ASP A 55 1.10 -9.77 -17.78
N LEU A 56 0.20 -8.87 -18.21
CA LEU A 56 0.26 -7.47 -17.83
C LEU A 56 0.12 -7.29 -16.32
N TYR A 57 -0.85 -7.97 -15.71
CA TYR A 57 -1.11 -7.94 -14.27
C TYR A 57 0.12 -8.39 -13.48
N ASP A 58 0.68 -9.56 -13.80
CA ASP A 58 1.87 -10.11 -13.15
C ASP A 58 3.09 -9.20 -13.33
N SER A 59 3.27 -8.63 -14.52
CA SER A 59 4.40 -7.73 -14.81
C SER A 59 4.35 -6.45 -13.96
N LEU A 60 3.14 -5.94 -13.70
CA LEU A 60 2.91 -4.76 -12.88
C LEU A 60 2.92 -5.11 -11.39
N GLY A 61 2.41 -6.27 -10.99
CA GLY A 61 2.38 -6.74 -9.60
C GLY A 61 3.77 -6.96 -9.01
N ARG A 62 4.78 -7.20 -9.84
CA ARG A 62 6.19 -7.24 -9.42
C ARG A 62 6.78 -5.86 -9.10
N ARG A 63 6.06 -4.77 -9.38
CA ARG A 63 6.52 -3.40 -9.12
C ARG A 63 6.12 -2.97 -7.71
N THR A 64 7.03 -2.28 -7.04
CA THR A 64 6.73 -1.63 -5.75
C THR A 64 5.62 -0.59 -5.90
N PHE A 65 4.83 -0.36 -4.85
CA PHE A 65 3.81 0.69 -4.78
C PHE A 65 4.26 2.05 -5.36
N GLY A 66 5.47 2.52 -5.00
CA GLY A 66 5.99 3.79 -5.52
C GLY A 66 6.21 3.82 -7.04
N ARG A 67 6.52 2.67 -7.66
CA ARG A 67 6.65 2.56 -9.12
C ARG A 67 5.29 2.53 -9.82
N LEU A 68 4.29 1.89 -9.20
CA LEU A 68 2.91 1.91 -9.68
C LEU A 68 2.35 3.33 -9.62
N LEU A 69 2.58 4.02 -8.50
CA LEU A 69 2.16 5.40 -8.31
C LEU A 69 2.83 6.36 -9.30
N LYS A 70 4.14 6.19 -9.54
CA LYS A 70 4.86 6.98 -10.54
C LYS A 70 4.29 6.78 -11.95
N ALA A 71 3.91 5.54 -12.30
CA ALA A 71 3.28 5.25 -13.58
C ALA A 71 1.85 5.84 -13.67
N ALA A 72 1.07 5.77 -12.60
CA ALA A 72 -0.26 6.39 -12.58
C ALA A 72 -0.18 7.93 -12.72
N LYS A 73 0.81 8.57 -12.08
CA LYS A 73 1.05 10.02 -12.18
C LYS A 73 1.43 10.51 -13.59
N SER A 74 1.98 9.66 -14.47
CA SER A 74 2.27 10.07 -15.85
C SER A 74 1.03 10.09 -16.73
N GLU A 75 0.04 9.25 -16.42
CA GLU A 75 -1.19 9.11 -17.22
C GLU A 75 -2.37 9.92 -16.65
N LEU A 76 -2.35 10.24 -15.35
CA LEU A 76 -3.41 10.97 -14.66
C LEU A 76 -3.02 12.43 -14.42
N SER A 77 -3.89 13.35 -14.84
CA SER A 77 -3.86 14.75 -14.40
C SER A 77 -4.35 14.85 -12.95
N LEU A 78 -3.45 14.64 -11.98
CA LEU A 78 -3.75 14.79 -10.56
C LEU A 78 -3.70 16.26 -10.13
N SER A 79 -4.58 16.64 -9.19
CA SER A 79 -4.41 17.89 -8.47
C SER A 79 -3.14 17.85 -7.61
N GLU A 80 -2.62 19.03 -7.22
CA GLU A 80 -1.47 19.08 -6.29
C GLU A 80 -1.79 18.41 -4.95
N GLU A 81 -3.03 18.57 -4.48
CA GLU A 81 -3.53 17.95 -3.24
C GLU A 81 -3.51 16.43 -3.33
N ASP A 82 -4.05 15.85 -4.41
CA ASP A 82 -4.04 14.39 -4.60
C ASP A 82 -2.61 13.84 -4.75
N ALA A 83 -1.75 14.58 -5.44
CA ALA A 83 -0.37 14.20 -5.66
C ALA A 83 0.45 14.18 -4.35
N ASP A 84 0.21 15.15 -3.46
CA ASP A 84 0.79 15.23 -2.12
C ASP A 84 0.22 14.15 -1.20
N PHE A 85 -1.11 13.96 -1.19
CA PHE A 85 -1.77 12.91 -0.42
C PHE A 85 -1.15 11.54 -0.74
N LEU A 86 -1.07 11.18 -2.02
CA LEU A 86 -0.48 9.91 -2.46
C LEU A 86 1.02 9.79 -2.11
N SER A 87 1.75 10.90 -2.09
CA SER A 87 3.15 10.92 -1.66
C SER A 87 3.29 10.58 -0.18
N LYS A 88 2.48 11.22 0.67
CA LYS A 88 2.43 10.96 2.11
C LYS A 88 1.99 9.53 2.40
N THR A 89 1.01 9.01 1.65
CA THR A 89 0.58 7.61 1.79
C THR A 89 1.71 6.63 1.47
N LEU A 90 2.48 6.86 0.39
CA LEU A 90 3.66 6.04 0.06
C LEU A 90 4.71 6.09 1.18
N GLU A 91 4.95 7.26 1.76
CA GLU A 91 5.88 7.42 2.87
C GLU A 91 5.43 6.65 4.12
N LEU A 92 4.16 6.79 4.50
CA LEU A 92 3.57 6.07 5.65
C LEU A 92 3.63 4.56 5.46
N ARG A 93 3.29 4.04 4.27
CA ARG A 93 3.41 2.63 3.94
C ARG A 93 4.86 2.16 4.07
N ASN A 94 5.83 2.92 3.54
CA ASN A 94 7.24 2.54 3.62
C ASN A 94 7.76 2.55 5.05
N MET A 95 7.35 3.52 5.86
CA MET A 95 7.63 3.53 7.30
C MET A 95 7.06 2.28 7.97
N LEU A 96 5.77 1.99 7.75
CA LEU A 96 5.07 0.85 8.34
C LEU A 96 5.80 -0.48 8.05
N VAL A 97 6.12 -0.73 6.78
CA VAL A 97 6.68 -2.02 6.34
C VAL A 97 8.17 -2.17 6.70
N HIS A 98 8.94 -1.08 6.67
CA HIS A 98 10.40 -1.17 6.75
C HIS A 98 10.99 -0.68 8.08
N ARG A 99 10.27 0.16 8.83
CA ARG A 99 10.85 0.87 9.97
C ARG A 99 10.06 0.77 11.26
N TYR A 100 8.74 0.63 11.22
CA TYR A 100 7.88 0.71 12.42
C TYR A 100 8.41 -0.05 13.63
N PHE A 101 8.60 -1.36 13.53
CA PHE A 101 9.09 -2.16 14.67
C PHE A 101 10.54 -1.84 15.06
N ARG A 102 11.39 -1.41 14.13
CA ARG A 102 12.75 -0.97 14.45
C ARG A 102 12.72 0.33 15.24
N GLU A 103 11.88 1.29 14.83
CA GLU A 103 11.73 2.60 15.46
C GLU A 103 11.06 2.50 16.84
N ARG A 104 10.22 1.48 17.07
CA ARG A 104 9.51 1.24 18.33
C ARG A 104 10.09 0.12 19.19
N ALA A 105 11.28 -0.38 18.85
CA ALA A 105 11.86 -1.53 19.53
C ALA A 105 12.08 -1.28 21.03
N GLU A 106 12.53 -0.08 21.40
CA GLU A 106 12.72 0.30 22.80
C GLU A 106 11.38 0.42 23.54
N ASP A 107 10.37 1.03 22.91
CA ASP A 107 9.03 1.19 23.50
C ASP A 107 8.32 -0.16 23.77
N LEU A 108 8.58 -1.17 22.93
CA LEU A 108 7.94 -2.49 23.01
C LEU A 108 8.63 -3.46 23.98
N ILE A 109 9.89 -3.19 24.35
CA ILE A 109 10.70 -4.07 25.22
C ILE A 109 10.97 -3.43 26.59
N SER A 110 10.86 -2.11 26.70
CA SER A 110 11.12 -1.39 27.95
C SER A 110 9.95 -1.50 28.93
N GLU A 111 9.74 -2.71 29.45
CA GLU A 111 9.32 -2.91 30.84
C GLU A 111 10.55 -3.34 31.64
N VAL A 112 11.28 -2.36 32.19
CA VAL A 112 12.20 -2.56 33.34
C VAL A 112 11.93 -1.46 34.36
#